data_AF-A0ABD0S1J1-F1
#
_entry.id   AF-A0ABD0S1J1-F1
#
_cell.length_a   1.000
_cell.length_b   1.000
_cell.length_c   1.000
_cell.angle_alpha   90.00
_cell.angle_beta   90.00
_cell.angle_gamma   90.00
#
_symmetry.space_group_name_H-M   'P 1'
#
loop_
_entity.id
_entity.type
_entity.pdbx_description
1 polymer ?
#
loop_
_entity_poly.entity_id
_entity_poly.type
_entity_poly.pdbx_seq_one_letter_code
_entity_poly.pdbx_strand_id
1 'polypeptide(L)' 'KLPCCSLCGLQGHLLRTCPNRHCSNCSLPGHTYDDCLERAYWHKRCHRCGMTGHFFD' A
#
# COMPACT_ATOMS: atom_id res chain seq x y z
N LYS A 1 -16.16 -21.40 -0.13
CA LYS A 1 -14.81 -21.19 -0.71
C LYS A 1 -14.11 -20.16 0.17
N LEU A 2 -13.06 -20.54 0.89
CA LEU A 2 -12.29 -19.56 1.67
C LEU A 2 -11.64 -18.57 0.69
N PRO A 3 -11.68 -17.25 0.96
CA PRO A 3 -10.97 -16.30 0.12
C PRO A 3 -9.47 -16.61 0.17
N CYS A 4 -8.83 -16.68 -0.99
CA CYS A 4 -7.38 -16.80 -1.11
C CYS A 4 -6.80 -15.42 -1.39
N CYS A 5 -5.78 -15.05 -0.65
CA CYS A 5 -5.10 -13.79 -0.84
C CYS A 5 -4.15 -13.87 -2.04
N SER A 6 -4.38 -13.07 -3.07
CA SER A 6 -3.51 -12.99 -4.25
C SER A 6 -2.13 -12.38 -3.95
N LEU A 7 -1.91 -11.80 -2.77
CA LEU A 7 -0.63 -11.21 -2.37
C LEU A 7 0.32 -12.27 -1.80
N CYS A 8 -0.18 -13.13 -0.92
CA CYS A 8 0.63 -14.08 -0.14
C CYS A 8 0.24 -15.54 -0.36
N GLY A 9 -0.81 -15.83 -1.13
CA GLY A 9 -1.29 -17.18 -1.41
C GLY A 9 -2.03 -17.85 -0.25
N LEU A 10 -2.21 -17.17 0.89
CA LEU A 10 -2.88 -17.74 2.07
C LEU A 10 -4.40 -17.67 1.95
N GLN A 11 -5.06 -18.74 2.39
CA GLN A 11 -6.52 -18.82 2.49
C GLN A 11 -7.02 -18.26 3.83
N GLY A 12 -8.20 -17.62 3.82
CA GLY A 12 -8.84 -17.04 5.01
C GLY A 12 -8.93 -15.51 4.98
N HIS A 13 -8.25 -14.85 4.05
CA HIS A 13 -8.34 -13.40 3.84
C HIS A 13 -8.17 -13.02 2.37
N LEU A 14 -8.50 -11.78 2.03
CA LEU A 14 -8.35 -11.21 0.69
C LEU A 14 -7.13 -10.28 0.65
N LEU A 15 -6.69 -9.91 -0.56
CA LEU A 15 -5.61 -8.92 -0.78
C LEU A 15 -5.77 -7.66 0.11
N ARG A 16 -7.00 -7.16 0.22
CA ARG A 16 -7.40 -5.97 1.00
C ARG A 16 -7.25 -6.14 2.51
N THR A 17 -7.30 -7.38 3.00
CA THR A 17 -7.21 -7.72 4.43
C THR A 17 -5.91 -8.47 4.74
N CYS A 18 -4.95 -8.47 3.82
CA CYS A 18 -3.70 -9.17 3.99
C CYS A 18 -2.80 -8.40 4.98
N PRO A 19 -2.26 -9.06 6.02
CA PRO A 19 -1.30 -8.42 6.93
C PRO A 19 0.03 -8.08 6.23
N ASN A 20 0.38 -8.80 5.16
CA ASN A 20 1.53 -8.49 4.31
C ASN A 20 1.25 -7.38 3.29
N ARG A 21 0.08 -6.72 3.34
CA ARG A 21 -0.21 -5.61 2.45
C ARG A 21 0.76 -4.47 2.74
N HIS A 22 1.54 -4.12 1.73
CA HIS A 22 2.41 -2.94 1.78
C HIS A 22 1.55 -1.67 1.80
N CYS A 23 1.92 -0.73 2.66
CA CYS A 23 1.30 0.57 2.72
C CYS A 23 1.49 1.29 1.38
N SER A 24 0.41 1.82 0.82
CA SER A 24 0.43 2.57 -0.45
C SER A 24 1.19 3.89 -0.35
N ASN A 25 1.58 4.31 0.87
CA ASN A 25 2.31 5.54 1.13
C ASN A 25 3.84 5.33 1.17
N CYS A 26 4.29 4.34 1.94
CA CYS A 26 5.70 4.13 2.24
C CYS A 26 6.22 2.75 1.81
N SER A 27 5.36 1.92 1.20
CA SER A 27 5.68 0.56 0.75
C SER A 27 6.13 -0.39 1.86
N LEU A 28 5.92 -0.04 3.13
CA LEU A 28 6.23 -0.90 4.27
C LEU A 28 5.03 -1.79 4.62
N PRO A 29 5.26 -3.07 4.97
CA PRO A 29 4.21 -3.97 5.44
C PRO A 29 3.81 -3.64 6.88
N GLY A 30 2.66 -4.16 7.33
CA GLY A 30 2.22 -4.08 8.72
C GLY A 30 1.30 -2.90 9.05
N HIS A 31 1.12 -1.94 8.15
CA HIS A 31 0.14 -0.87 8.31
C HIS A 31 -0.49 -0.47 6.96
N THR A 32 -1.61 0.23 7.02
CA THR A 32 -2.30 0.76 5.83
C THR A 32 -2.04 2.25 5.66
N TYR A 33 -2.47 2.83 4.54
CA TYR A 33 -2.36 4.27 4.29
C TYR A 33 -2.91 5.11 5.47
N ASP A 34 -4.02 4.69 6.06
CA ASP A 34 -4.69 5.39 7.15
C ASP A 34 -3.87 5.41 8.45
N ASP A 35 -3.13 4.32 8.70
CA ASP A 35 -2.29 4.12 9.88
C ASP A 35 -0.82 4.50 9.61
N CYS A 36 -0.54 5.08 8.43
CA CYS A 36 0.81 5.38 8.01
C CYS A 36 1.30 6.69 8.64
N LEU A 37 2.26 6.58 9.55
CA LEU A 37 2.92 7.73 10.18
C LEU A 37 3.88 8.48 9.22
N GLU A 38 4.22 7.87 8.07
CA GLU A 38 5.02 8.53 7.03
C GLU A 38 4.21 9.64 6.34
N ARG A 39 4.89 10.70 5.89
CA ARG A 39 4.23 11.76 5.10
C ARG A 39 3.54 11.17 3.88
N ALA A 40 2.24 11.44 3.75
CA ALA A 40 1.37 10.97 2.67
C ALA A 40 2.02 11.16 1.28
N TYR A 41 1.83 10.19 0.39
CA TYR A 41 2.54 10.09 -0.87
C TYR A 41 2.26 11.27 -1.79
N TRP A 42 1.11 11.92 -1.62
CA TRP A 42 0.77 13.17 -2.33
C TRP A 42 1.71 14.32 -1.97
N HIS A 43 2.35 14.31 -0.80
CA HIS A 43 3.39 15.29 -0.42
C HIS A 43 4.76 14.89 -0.95
N LYS A 44 4.94 13.62 -1.35
CA LYS A 44 6.20 13.19 -1.96
C LYS A 44 6.23 13.72 -3.39
N ARG A 45 7.27 14.49 -3.68
CA ARG A 45 7.50 15.07 -5.00
C ARG A 45 7.99 13.97 -5.93
N CYS A 46 7.27 13.74 -7.02
CA CYS A 46 7.69 12.85 -8.09
C CYS A 46 9.10 13.22 -8.56
N HIS A 47 10.09 12.33 -8.41
CA HIS A 47 11.46 12.62 -8.81
C HIS A 47 11.64 12.78 -10.32
N ARG A 48 10.70 12.25 -11.11
CA ARG A 48 10.68 12.36 -12.58
C ARG A 48 10.08 13.69 -13.06
N CYS A 49 9.07 14.19 -12.37
CA CYS A 49 8.19 15.25 -12.86
C CYS A 49 8.11 16.48 -11.95
N GLY A 50 8.66 16.42 -10.74
CA GLY A 50 8.66 17.54 -9.79
C GLY A 50 7.28 17.90 -9.22
N MET A 51 6.22 17.22 -9.64
CA MET A 51 4.86 17.45 -9.18
C MET A 51 4.51 16.55 -7.99
N THR A 52 3.66 17.07 -7.11
CA THR A 52 3.07 16.39 -5.96
C THR A 52 1.68 15.87 -6.33
N GLY A 53 1.33 14.65 -5.91
CA GLY A 53 -0.01 14.08 -6.16
C GLY A 53 -0.07 12.82 -7.03
N HIS A 54 1.06 12.36 -7.57
CA HIS A 54 1.13 11.16 -8.43
C HIS A 54 2.13 10.16 -7.85
N PHE A 55 1.68 8.95 -7.53
CA PHE A 55 2.53 7.83 -7.09
C PHE A 55 2.37 6.57 -7.94
N PHE A 56 1.26 6.48 -8.68
CA PHE A 56 0.95 5.42 -9.62
C PHE A 56 0.55 6.11 -10.92
N ASP A 57 1.49 6.22 -11.85
CA ASP A 57 1.22 6.34 -13.28
C ASP A 57 1.59 5.00 -13.91
#